data_AF-A0A2R7YYF4-F1
#
_entry.id   AF-A0A2R7YYF4-F1
#
_cell.length_a   1.000
_cell.length_b   1.000
_cell.length_c   1.000
_cell.angle_alpha   90.00
_cell.angle_beta   90.00
_cell.angle_gamma   90.00
#
_symmetry.space_group_name_H-M   'P 1'
#
loop_
_entity.id
_entity.type
_entity.pdbx_description
1 polymer ?
#
loop_
_entity_poly.entity_id
_entity_poly.type
_entity_poly.pdbx_seq_one_letter_code
_entity_poly.pdbx_strand_id
1 'polypeptide(L)'
;MNRIITTGAGLALVVAPLLASTTATAHASDSASRQAPGYSVSARISKATAVAKEDTVKIRGSVRPGAAGDKVVLQQRLEGKKTWSQSGTAKVRANGTFLLKDEPSVAGTRFYRVLKPAAGKVAKGVSSELELTVYAWGPLASRQRGVAAGIINTTAMIGADNFANSLISTAPDAPNYVEYTLGKKCLKLRATYALTDSSATGGTGTVALKIDDRVAFASGLVLGQVIEDAETNVTDAFRIRYELASSGTPAANTAVATPEVLCTT
;
A
#
# COMPACT_ATOMS: atom_id res chain seq x y z
N MET A 1 6.63 41.59 8.58
CA MET A 1 7.28 41.35 9.89
C MET A 1 8.03 40.03 9.79
N ASN A 2 9.25 40.03 9.23
CA ASN A 2 10.54 40.05 9.96
C ASN A 2 10.71 38.91 10.98
N ARG A 3 11.56 37.92 10.63
CA ARG A 3 12.80 37.65 11.39
C ARG A 3 13.77 36.73 10.62
N ILE A 4 14.95 37.31 10.39
CA ILE A 4 16.23 36.77 9.94
C ILE A 4 16.98 36.29 11.18
N ILE A 5 17.59 35.09 11.20
CA ILE A 5 18.70 34.68 12.10
C ILE A 5 19.51 33.58 11.35
N THR A 6 20.70 33.77 10.79
CA THR A 6 22.08 34.04 11.30
C THR A 6 22.97 32.82 11.01
N THR A 7 24.01 33.10 10.22
CA THR A 7 25.16 32.27 9.82
C THR A 7 26.07 31.86 10.99
N GLY A 8 26.65 30.66 10.91
CA GLY A 8 27.80 30.25 11.71
C GLY A 8 28.91 29.69 10.83
N ALA A 9 30.04 30.39 10.77
CA ALA A 9 31.27 30.00 10.10
C ALA A 9 32.18 29.22 11.06
N GLY A 10 32.90 28.23 10.55
CA GLY A 10 33.93 27.48 11.29
C GLY A 10 35.02 26.99 10.34
N LEU A 11 36.10 27.77 10.26
CA LEU A 11 37.38 27.42 9.63
C LEU A 11 38.21 26.58 10.61
N ALA A 12 38.83 25.49 10.15
CA ALA A 12 40.03 24.94 10.76
C ALA A 12 40.90 24.24 9.71
N LEU A 13 42.02 24.89 9.39
CA LEU A 13 43.15 24.37 8.62
C LEU A 13 44.03 23.53 9.56
N VAL A 14 44.39 22.31 9.17
CA VAL A 14 45.51 21.57 9.76
C VAL A 14 46.39 21.02 8.64
N VAL A 15 47.62 21.50 8.63
CA VAL A 15 48.75 21.07 7.78
C VAL A 15 49.66 20.20 8.65
N ALA A 16 50.05 19.01 8.18
CA ALA A 16 51.12 18.22 8.78
C ALA A 16 51.64 17.15 7.77
N PRO A 17 52.87 16.61 7.96
CA PRO A 17 53.85 16.46 6.88
C PRO A 17 53.94 15.07 6.25
N LEU A 18 54.49 15.05 5.03
CA LEU A 18 54.95 13.85 4.32
C LEU A 18 56.14 13.19 5.05
N LEU A 19 55.99 11.92 5.41
CA LEU A 19 57.08 10.99 5.64
C LEU A 19 57.02 9.90 4.58
N ALA A 20 58.00 9.91 3.68
CA ALA A 20 58.18 8.88 2.66
C ALA A 20 58.92 7.68 3.28
N SER A 21 58.22 6.57 3.46
CA SER A 21 58.80 5.27 3.82
C SER A 21 58.77 4.36 2.60
N THR A 22 59.92 4.12 2.00
CA THR A 22 60.10 3.14 0.91
C THR A 22 60.19 1.74 1.49
N THR A 23 59.05 1.05 1.61
CA THR A 23 59.00 -0.39 1.86
C THR A 23 59.06 -1.13 0.52
N ALA A 24 60.10 -1.95 0.36
CA ALA A 24 60.22 -2.89 -0.76
C ALA A 24 59.07 -3.91 -0.68
N THR A 25 58.08 -3.77 -1.56
CA THR A 25 56.97 -4.71 -1.68
C THR A 25 57.41 -5.88 -2.56
N ALA A 26 57.53 -7.05 -1.97
CA ALA A 26 57.65 -8.30 -2.70
C ALA A 26 56.38 -8.46 -3.55
N HIS A 27 56.51 -8.40 -4.88
CA HIS A 27 55.45 -8.74 -5.81
C HIS A 27 55.21 -10.26 -5.76
N ALA A 28 54.38 -10.69 -4.81
CA ALA A 28 53.67 -11.95 -4.95
C ALA A 28 52.83 -11.84 -6.24
N SER A 29 53.08 -12.75 -7.17
CA SER A 29 52.30 -12.91 -8.40
C SER A 29 50.86 -13.25 -8.01
N ASP A 30 50.06 -12.21 -7.74
CA ASP A 30 48.61 -12.31 -7.56
C ASP A 30 48.05 -12.90 -8.84
N SER A 31 47.84 -14.22 -8.79
CA SER A 31 47.04 -14.94 -9.75
C SER A 31 45.60 -14.52 -9.51
N ALA A 32 45.27 -13.27 -9.88
CA ALA A 32 43.94 -12.71 -9.80
C ALA A 32 43.01 -13.68 -10.54
N SER A 33 42.26 -14.47 -9.79
CA SER A 33 41.35 -15.45 -10.35
C SER A 33 40.40 -14.68 -11.27
N ARG A 34 40.55 -14.87 -12.58
CA ARG A 34 39.74 -14.19 -13.58
C ARG A 34 38.30 -14.67 -13.40
N GLN A 35 37.51 -13.93 -12.64
CA GLN A 35 36.10 -14.24 -12.43
C GLN A 35 35.43 -14.33 -13.80
N ALA A 36 34.71 -15.42 -14.02
CA ALA A 36 33.91 -15.59 -15.22
C ALA A 36 32.99 -14.38 -15.41
N PRO A 37 32.88 -13.83 -16.63
CA PRO A 37 31.97 -12.71 -16.87
C PRO A 37 30.56 -13.12 -16.45
N GLY A 38 29.90 -12.27 -15.66
CA GLY A 38 28.52 -12.49 -15.24
C GLY A 38 27.52 -12.00 -16.28
N TYR A 39 26.30 -12.53 -16.23
CA TYR A 39 25.19 -11.95 -16.97
C TYR A 39 24.90 -10.52 -16.48
N SER A 40 24.69 -9.59 -17.41
CA SER A 40 24.05 -8.30 -17.16
C SER A 40 22.54 -8.46 -17.37
N VAL A 41 21.76 -8.16 -16.34
CA VAL A 41 20.30 -8.25 -16.38
C VAL A 41 19.72 -6.86 -16.14
N SER A 42 18.89 -6.38 -17.06
CA SER A 42 18.10 -5.15 -16.87
C SER A 42 16.63 -5.50 -16.73
N ALA A 43 15.91 -4.77 -15.87
CA ALA A 43 14.49 -4.97 -15.66
C ALA A 43 13.79 -3.64 -15.37
N ARG A 44 12.51 -3.56 -15.73
CA ARG A 44 11.60 -2.43 -15.46
C ARG A 44 10.24 -2.98 -15.08
N ILE A 45 9.61 -2.36 -14.09
CA ILE A 45 8.25 -2.67 -13.63
C ILE A 45 7.25 -1.78 -14.39
N SER A 46 6.07 -2.32 -14.72
CA SER A 46 5.06 -1.58 -15.49
C SER A 46 4.37 -0.46 -14.72
N LYS A 47 4.37 -0.55 -13.38
CA LYS A 47 3.74 0.41 -12.46
C LYS A 47 4.38 0.35 -11.09
N ALA A 48 4.38 1.47 -10.37
CA ALA A 48 4.94 1.59 -9.02
C ALA A 48 3.91 1.26 -7.92
N THR A 49 2.62 1.26 -8.24
CA THR A 49 1.52 0.91 -7.33
C THR A 49 0.64 -0.18 -7.93
N ALA A 50 0.01 -1.00 -7.09
CA ALA A 50 -0.95 -2.02 -7.51
C ALA A 50 -2.02 -2.28 -6.45
N VAL A 51 -3.20 -2.72 -6.86
CA VAL A 51 -4.26 -3.22 -5.97
C VAL A 51 -4.23 -4.75 -5.91
N ALA A 52 -4.14 -5.29 -4.70
CA ALA A 52 -4.06 -6.73 -4.47
C ALA A 52 -5.29 -7.45 -5.05
N LYS A 53 -5.06 -8.57 -5.74
CA LYS A 53 -6.07 -9.42 -6.40
C LYS A 53 -6.84 -8.78 -7.57
N GLU A 54 -6.61 -7.51 -7.88
CA GLU A 54 -7.23 -6.82 -9.01
C GLU A 54 -6.22 -6.58 -10.13
N ASP A 55 -4.96 -6.30 -9.76
CA ASP A 55 -3.95 -5.85 -10.69
C ASP A 55 -2.94 -6.93 -11.08
N THR A 56 -2.59 -6.97 -12.37
CA THR A 56 -1.41 -7.70 -12.85
C THR A 56 -0.24 -6.75 -13.10
N VAL A 57 0.89 -6.99 -12.45
CA VAL A 57 2.14 -6.25 -12.64
C VAL A 57 3.01 -6.97 -13.66
N LYS A 58 3.55 -6.23 -14.64
CA LYS A 58 4.42 -6.78 -15.69
C LYS A 58 5.85 -6.31 -15.47
N ILE A 59 6.80 -7.25 -15.39
CA ILE A 59 8.23 -6.97 -15.28
C ILE A 59 8.88 -7.35 -16.61
N ARG A 60 9.41 -6.35 -17.32
CA ARG A 60 10.06 -6.51 -18.62
C ARG A 60 11.55 -6.26 -18.49
N GLY A 61 12.35 -6.99 -19.26
CA GLY A 61 13.80 -6.81 -19.19
C GLY A 61 14.58 -7.52 -20.27
N SER A 62 15.89 -7.50 -20.14
CA SER A 62 16.83 -8.15 -21.05
C SER A 62 18.03 -8.74 -20.33
N VAL A 63 18.66 -9.75 -20.96
CA VAL A 63 19.87 -10.43 -20.47
C VAL A 63 20.98 -10.30 -21.52
N ARG A 64 22.19 -9.93 -21.08
CA ARG A 64 23.41 -9.85 -21.90
C ARG A 64 24.57 -10.61 -21.24
N PRO A 65 25.36 -11.41 -21.97
CA PRO A 65 25.12 -11.84 -23.35
C PRO A 65 23.78 -12.58 -23.49
N GLY A 66 23.25 -12.62 -24.71
CA GLY A 66 21.94 -13.23 -24.98
C GLY A 66 21.92 -14.70 -24.56
N ALA A 67 20.87 -15.10 -23.85
CA ALA A 67 20.74 -16.42 -23.24
C ALA A 67 19.40 -17.06 -23.63
N ALA A 68 19.10 -17.10 -24.93
CA ALA A 68 17.81 -17.56 -25.43
C ALA A 68 17.46 -18.97 -24.94
N GLY A 69 16.21 -19.17 -24.52
CA GLY A 69 15.70 -20.43 -23.97
C GLY A 69 15.98 -20.62 -22.47
N ASP A 70 16.98 -19.95 -21.92
CA ASP A 70 17.29 -20.03 -20.50
C ASP A 70 16.19 -19.41 -19.63
N LYS A 71 16.07 -19.90 -18.40
CA LYS A 71 15.15 -19.36 -17.40
C LYS A 71 15.74 -18.13 -16.70
N VAL A 72 14.89 -17.12 -16.52
CA VAL A 72 15.05 -16.06 -15.52
C VAL A 72 14.04 -16.26 -14.40
N VAL A 73 14.42 -15.84 -13.20
CA VAL A 73 13.63 -16.01 -11.98
C VAL A 73 13.27 -14.63 -11.44
N LEU A 74 11.97 -14.36 -11.28
CA LEU A 74 11.50 -13.23 -10.49
C LEU A 74 11.66 -13.60 -9.02
N GLN A 75 12.42 -12.77 -8.30
CA GLN A 75 12.52 -12.85 -6.86
C GLN A 75 11.81 -11.65 -6.25
N GLN A 76 11.14 -11.87 -5.13
CA GLN A 76 10.50 -10.83 -4.33
C GLN A 76 11.00 -10.87 -2.89
N ARG A 77 10.94 -9.73 -2.21
CA ARG A 77 11.02 -9.64 -0.75
C ARG A 77 10.05 -8.56 -0.27
N LEU A 78 9.45 -8.77 0.90
CA LEU A 78 8.63 -7.75 1.55
C LEU A 78 9.53 -6.74 2.27
N GLU A 79 9.02 -5.54 2.48
CA GLU A 79 9.67 -4.53 3.32
C GLU A 79 10.02 -5.09 4.71
N GLY A 80 11.19 -4.72 5.22
CA GLY A 80 11.74 -5.24 6.48
C GLY A 80 12.27 -6.69 6.41
N LYS A 81 12.04 -7.44 5.33
CA LYS A 81 12.61 -8.78 5.13
C LYS A 81 13.96 -8.71 4.41
N LYS A 82 14.90 -9.56 4.84
CA LYS A 82 16.25 -9.68 4.27
C LYS A 82 16.37 -10.80 3.22
N THR A 83 15.44 -11.75 3.22
CA THR A 83 15.47 -12.92 2.34
C THR A 83 14.64 -12.69 1.09
N TRP A 84 15.16 -13.19 -0.04
CA TRP A 84 14.48 -13.17 -1.32
C TRP A 84 13.79 -14.51 -1.55
N SER A 85 12.51 -14.49 -1.91
CA SER A 85 11.75 -15.67 -2.33
C SER A 85 11.49 -15.63 -3.83
N GLN A 86 11.38 -16.80 -4.46
CA GLN A 86 10.98 -16.89 -5.86
C GLN A 86 9.48 -16.66 -5.99
N SER A 87 9.06 -15.78 -6.90
CA SER A 87 7.63 -15.53 -7.20
C SER A 87 7.22 -15.89 -8.62
N GLY A 88 8.17 -16.03 -9.55
CA GLY A 88 7.85 -16.37 -10.94
C GLY A 88 9.06 -16.75 -11.76
N THR A 89 8.83 -17.30 -12.94
CA THR A 89 9.89 -17.60 -13.92
C THR A 89 9.42 -17.31 -15.34
N ALA A 90 10.37 -17.02 -16.21
CA ALA A 90 10.13 -16.83 -17.65
C ALA A 90 11.34 -17.32 -18.45
N LYS A 91 11.12 -17.67 -19.72
CA LYS A 91 12.22 -17.95 -20.64
C LYS A 91 12.67 -16.66 -21.33
N VAL A 92 13.98 -16.55 -21.54
CA VAL A 92 14.58 -15.50 -22.36
C VAL A 92 14.28 -15.81 -23.83
N ARG A 93 13.80 -14.82 -24.57
CA ARG A 93 13.51 -14.91 -26.01
C ARG A 93 14.81 -14.86 -26.83
N ALA A 94 14.71 -15.18 -28.12
CA ALA A 94 15.85 -15.14 -29.05
C ALA A 94 16.59 -13.79 -29.07
N ASN A 95 15.86 -12.68 -28.92
CA ASN A 95 16.42 -11.32 -28.86
C ASN A 95 16.98 -10.92 -27.48
N GLY A 96 17.10 -11.87 -26.53
CA GLY A 96 17.60 -11.61 -25.18
C GLY A 96 16.59 -10.97 -24.22
N THR A 97 15.32 -10.80 -24.60
CA THR A 97 14.30 -10.17 -23.74
C THR A 97 13.45 -11.18 -22.97
N PHE A 98 12.81 -10.73 -21.89
CA PHE A 98 11.86 -11.54 -21.11
C PHE A 98 10.67 -10.72 -20.61
N LEU A 99 9.60 -11.42 -20.23
CA LEU A 99 8.42 -10.86 -19.58
C LEU A 99 8.00 -11.79 -18.43
N LEU A 100 7.97 -11.23 -17.22
CA LEU A 100 7.44 -11.86 -16.02
C LEU A 100 6.13 -11.13 -15.62
N LYS A 101 5.20 -11.85 -15.00
CA LYS A 101 3.95 -11.31 -14.46
C LYS A 101 3.86 -11.65 -12.98
N ASP A 102 3.29 -10.74 -12.20
CA ASP A 102 3.00 -10.93 -10.78
C ASP A 102 1.59 -10.41 -10.47
N GLU A 103 0.85 -11.16 -9.66
CA GLU A 103 -0.50 -10.82 -9.18
C GLU A 103 -0.44 -10.71 -7.66
N PRO A 104 -0.13 -9.50 -7.13
CA PRO A 104 0.05 -9.34 -5.71
C PRO A 104 -1.25 -9.64 -4.96
N SER A 105 -1.17 -10.38 -3.85
CA SER A 105 -2.34 -10.80 -3.07
C SER A 105 -2.44 -10.17 -1.67
N VAL A 106 -1.40 -9.45 -1.24
CA VAL A 106 -1.26 -8.88 0.11
C VAL A 106 -0.75 -7.44 0.01
N ALA A 107 -1.32 -6.54 0.80
CA ALA A 107 -0.86 -5.15 0.89
C ALA A 107 0.57 -5.03 1.44
N GLY A 108 1.19 -3.89 1.15
CA GLY A 108 2.53 -3.53 1.63
C GLY A 108 3.53 -3.26 0.51
N THR A 109 4.65 -2.66 0.90
CA THR A 109 5.77 -2.42 -0.01
C THR A 109 6.56 -3.70 -0.22
N ARG A 110 6.90 -3.98 -1.47
CA ARG A 110 7.70 -5.13 -1.86
C ARG A 110 8.74 -4.74 -2.89
N PHE A 111 9.84 -5.44 -2.84
CA PHE A 111 10.97 -5.26 -3.75
C PHE A 111 11.07 -6.49 -4.64
N TYR A 112 11.28 -6.27 -5.93
CA TYR A 112 11.55 -7.29 -6.91
C TYR A 112 12.96 -7.18 -7.44
N ARG A 113 13.49 -8.31 -7.89
CA ARG A 113 14.66 -8.36 -8.77
C ARG A 113 14.55 -9.55 -9.69
N VAL A 114 15.23 -9.49 -10.81
CA VAL A 114 15.31 -10.60 -11.76
C VAL A 114 16.68 -11.24 -11.65
N LEU A 115 16.70 -12.53 -11.36
CA LEU A 115 17.90 -13.36 -11.32
C LEU A 115 17.98 -14.19 -12.61
N LYS A 116 19.11 -14.07 -13.31
CA LYS A 116 19.54 -15.05 -14.31
C LYS A 116 20.56 -15.98 -13.64
N PRO A 117 20.23 -17.27 -13.41
CA PRO A 117 21.20 -18.23 -12.90
C PRO A 117 22.41 -18.37 -13.83
N ALA A 118 23.54 -18.79 -13.25
CA ALA A 118 24.74 -19.12 -14.02
C ALA A 118 24.43 -20.23 -15.03
N ALA A 119 25.06 -20.16 -16.21
CA ALA A 119 24.95 -21.18 -17.23
C ALA A 119 26.24 -21.23 -18.05
N GLY A 120 26.71 -22.45 -18.35
CA GLY A 120 27.99 -22.66 -19.01
C GLY A 120 29.13 -21.99 -18.24
N LYS A 121 29.91 -21.15 -18.93
CA LYS A 121 31.04 -20.38 -18.36
C LYS A 121 30.65 -18.94 -17.97
N VAL A 122 29.36 -18.63 -17.86
CA VAL A 122 28.86 -17.28 -17.53
C VAL A 122 28.26 -17.31 -16.12
N ALA A 123 28.78 -16.44 -15.24
CA ALA A 123 28.29 -16.34 -13.87
C ALA A 123 26.86 -15.75 -13.83
N LYS A 124 26.16 -15.94 -12.71
CA LYS A 124 24.80 -15.42 -12.52
C LYS A 124 24.75 -13.89 -12.65
N GLY A 125 23.60 -13.37 -13.06
CA GLY A 125 23.33 -11.94 -13.15
C GLY A 125 22.07 -11.54 -12.39
N VAL A 126 22.05 -10.34 -11.82
CA VAL A 126 20.92 -9.82 -11.04
C VAL A 126 20.59 -8.41 -11.51
N SER A 127 19.31 -8.09 -11.68
CA SER A 127 18.88 -6.72 -11.99
C SER A 127 19.01 -5.79 -10.79
N SER A 128 18.87 -4.48 -11.02
CA SER A 128 18.54 -3.54 -9.95
C SER A 128 17.25 -3.95 -9.24
N GLU A 129 17.09 -3.53 -7.98
CA GLU A 129 15.84 -3.67 -7.26
C GLU A 129 14.76 -2.79 -7.90
N LEU A 130 13.52 -3.31 -7.91
CA LEU A 130 12.32 -2.63 -8.38
C LEU A 130 11.33 -2.57 -7.24
N GLU A 131 10.85 -1.38 -6.90
CA GLU A 131 9.89 -1.19 -5.82
C GLU A 131 8.45 -1.21 -6.33
N LEU A 132 7.55 -1.81 -5.55
CA LEU A 132 6.11 -1.78 -5.76
C LEU A 132 5.38 -1.60 -4.43
N THR A 133 4.50 -0.61 -4.35
CA THR A 133 3.57 -0.45 -3.23
C THR A 133 2.25 -1.13 -3.57
N VAL A 134 1.83 -2.09 -2.75
CA VAL A 134 0.56 -2.80 -2.94
C VAL A 134 -0.47 -2.31 -1.94
N TYR A 135 -1.63 -1.92 -2.42
CA TYR A 135 -2.81 -1.60 -1.61
C TYR A 135 -3.77 -2.78 -1.60
N ALA A 136 -4.51 -2.98 -0.52
CA ALA A 136 -5.60 -3.94 -0.48
C ALA A 136 -6.82 -3.33 0.21
N TRP A 137 -8.01 -3.73 -0.25
CA TRP A 137 -9.24 -3.48 0.47
C TRP A 137 -9.26 -4.28 1.76
N GLY A 138 -9.67 -3.63 2.85
CA GLY A 138 -9.93 -4.29 4.11
C GLY A 138 -11.06 -3.59 4.87
N PRO A 139 -11.80 -4.31 5.72
CA PRO A 139 -12.90 -3.75 6.47
C PRO A 139 -12.40 -2.66 7.43
N LEU A 140 -12.93 -1.45 7.28
CA LEU A 140 -12.63 -0.33 8.17
C LEU A 140 -12.99 -0.68 9.61
N ALA A 141 -14.11 -1.38 9.80
CA ALA A 141 -14.61 -1.73 11.13
C ALA A 141 -13.70 -2.71 11.89
N SER A 142 -12.81 -3.46 11.20
CA SER A 142 -11.81 -4.31 11.85
C SER A 142 -10.54 -3.56 12.26
N ARG A 143 -10.41 -2.28 11.91
CA ARG A 143 -9.26 -1.45 12.31
C ARG A 143 -9.45 -0.95 13.74
N GLN A 144 -8.33 -0.61 14.38
CA GLN A 144 -8.37 0.03 15.69
C GLN A 144 -9.14 1.36 15.61
N ARG A 145 -10.21 1.46 16.41
CA ARG A 145 -11.02 2.67 16.51
C ARG A 145 -10.33 3.70 17.40
N GLY A 146 -10.49 4.96 17.05
CA GLY A 146 -10.17 6.12 17.89
C GLY A 146 -11.33 6.46 18.83
N VAL A 147 -11.58 7.75 19.02
CA VAL A 147 -12.71 8.24 19.84
C VAL A 147 -14.03 7.86 19.17
N ALA A 148 -15.01 7.42 19.95
CA ALA A 148 -16.33 7.05 19.47
C ALA A 148 -17.40 7.28 20.54
N ALA A 149 -18.64 7.53 20.10
CA ALA A 149 -19.84 7.54 20.94
C ALA A 149 -21.01 7.02 20.11
N GLY A 150 -21.94 6.27 20.72
CA GLY A 150 -23.18 5.85 20.05
C GLY A 150 -23.03 4.95 18.81
N ILE A 151 -21.85 4.37 18.57
CA ILE A 151 -21.61 3.49 17.41
C ILE A 151 -21.18 2.10 17.88
N ILE A 152 -21.80 1.07 17.32
CA ILE A 152 -21.36 -0.32 17.44
C ILE A 152 -20.86 -0.85 16.09
N ASN A 153 -19.90 -1.77 16.15
CA ASN A 153 -19.50 -2.57 15.00
C ASN A 153 -20.21 -3.93 15.09
N THR A 154 -21.09 -4.21 14.14
CA THR A 154 -21.89 -5.46 14.09
C THR A 154 -22.40 -5.71 12.67
N THR A 155 -23.25 -6.72 12.48
CA THR A 155 -23.97 -6.93 11.22
C THR A 155 -25.17 -5.98 11.14
N ALA A 156 -25.27 -5.22 10.05
CA ALA A 156 -26.46 -4.44 9.72
C ALA A 156 -27.39 -5.29 8.84
N MET A 157 -28.70 -5.21 9.10
CA MET A 157 -29.71 -5.78 8.23
C MET A 157 -30.35 -4.63 7.45
N ILE A 158 -30.23 -4.67 6.12
CA ILE A 158 -30.71 -3.61 5.21
C ILE A 158 -31.39 -4.31 4.03
N GLY A 159 -32.66 -4.03 3.79
CA GLY A 159 -33.41 -4.64 2.69
C GLY A 159 -33.52 -6.16 2.82
N ALA A 160 -33.54 -6.70 4.03
CA ALA A 160 -33.45 -8.12 4.38
C ALA A 160 -32.10 -8.81 4.07
N ASP A 161 -31.08 -8.05 3.65
CA ASP A 161 -29.72 -8.57 3.44
C ASP A 161 -28.81 -8.26 4.63
N ASN A 162 -27.85 -9.17 4.87
CA ASN A 162 -26.88 -9.04 5.97
C ASN A 162 -25.57 -8.41 5.49
N PHE A 163 -25.20 -7.30 6.13
CA PHE A 163 -23.95 -6.58 5.90
C PHE A 163 -23.04 -6.72 7.13
N ALA A 164 -22.06 -7.62 7.06
CA ALA A 164 -21.09 -7.81 8.15
C ALA A 164 -20.14 -6.59 8.30
N ASN A 165 -19.47 -6.46 9.45
CA ASN A 165 -18.50 -5.39 9.71
C ASN A 165 -19.08 -3.96 9.52
N SER A 166 -20.34 -3.76 9.85
CA SER A 166 -21.06 -2.50 9.67
C SER A 166 -20.99 -1.63 10.92
N LEU A 167 -21.08 -0.31 10.73
CA LEU A 167 -21.15 0.68 11.80
C LEU A 167 -22.61 1.10 11.95
N ILE A 168 -23.21 0.94 13.13
CA ILE A 168 -24.63 1.26 13.36
C ILE A 168 -24.76 2.22 14.53
N SER A 169 -25.59 3.26 14.38
CA SER A 169 -26.00 4.13 15.48
C SER A 169 -26.79 3.35 16.52
N THR A 170 -26.49 3.50 17.81
CA THR A 170 -27.21 2.80 18.89
C THR A 170 -28.23 3.66 19.61
N ALA A 171 -28.15 4.98 19.47
CA ALA A 171 -28.99 5.92 20.19
C ALA A 171 -29.55 6.97 19.21
N PRO A 172 -30.85 6.89 18.88
CA PRO A 172 -31.54 7.96 18.16
C PRO A 172 -31.46 9.29 18.92
N ASP A 173 -31.45 10.40 18.20
CA ASP A 173 -31.33 11.79 18.73
C ASP A 173 -30.09 12.05 19.62
N ALA A 174 -29.11 11.13 19.64
CA ALA A 174 -27.85 11.27 20.36
C ALA A 174 -26.66 11.43 19.39
N PRO A 175 -25.52 11.96 19.86
CA PRO A 175 -24.30 11.96 19.06
C PRO A 175 -23.82 10.53 18.78
N ASN A 176 -23.82 10.14 17.50
CA ASN A 176 -23.23 8.87 17.05
C ASN A 176 -22.03 9.17 16.15
N TYR A 177 -20.82 8.85 16.60
CA TYR A 177 -19.60 9.04 15.79
C TYR A 177 -18.53 8.01 16.11
N VAL A 178 -17.62 7.81 15.14
CA VAL A 178 -16.42 6.98 15.31
C VAL A 178 -15.28 7.51 14.46
N GLU A 179 -14.08 7.56 15.03
CA GLU A 179 -12.86 7.98 14.36
C GLU A 179 -11.96 6.79 14.01
N TYR A 180 -11.23 6.91 12.89
CA TYR A 180 -10.19 5.98 12.48
C TYR A 180 -8.95 6.73 12.01
N THR A 181 -7.78 6.31 12.49
CA THR A 181 -6.49 6.81 12.00
C THR A 181 -6.07 5.98 10.79
N LEU A 182 -5.95 6.63 9.63
CA LEU A 182 -5.49 6.02 8.38
C LEU A 182 -3.98 6.22 8.17
N GLY A 183 -3.37 7.20 8.84
CA GLY A 183 -1.92 7.40 8.83
C GLY A 183 -1.33 7.72 7.46
N LYS A 184 -2.14 8.29 6.54
CA LYS A 184 -1.77 8.59 5.15
C LYS A 184 -1.40 7.37 4.30
N LYS A 185 -1.87 6.18 4.69
CA LYS A 185 -1.57 4.90 4.00
C LYS A 185 -2.71 4.40 3.12
N CYS A 186 -3.80 5.14 3.00
CA CYS A 186 -4.99 4.71 2.28
C CYS A 186 -5.29 5.66 1.11
N LEU A 187 -5.92 5.14 0.06
CA LEU A 187 -6.25 5.91 -1.15
C LEU A 187 -7.76 6.12 -1.31
N LYS A 188 -8.54 5.09 -1.01
CA LYS A 188 -9.98 5.08 -1.20
C LYS A 188 -10.69 4.49 0.01
N LEU A 189 -11.91 4.95 0.21
CA LEU A 189 -12.90 4.34 1.08
C LEU A 189 -14.13 4.02 0.23
N ARG A 190 -14.79 2.90 0.47
CA ARG A 190 -16.11 2.60 -0.07
C ARG A 190 -17.03 2.10 1.04
N ALA A 191 -18.31 2.43 0.97
CA ALA A 191 -19.30 1.96 1.91
C ALA A 191 -20.72 2.06 1.32
N THR A 192 -21.62 1.27 1.87
CA THR A 192 -23.06 1.41 1.63
C THR A 192 -23.71 2.16 2.78
N TYR A 193 -24.64 3.07 2.50
CA TYR A 193 -25.34 3.85 3.52
C TYR A 193 -26.84 3.63 3.45
N ALA A 194 -27.47 3.35 4.60
CA ALA A 194 -28.92 3.15 4.69
C ALA A 194 -29.41 3.33 6.14
N LEU A 195 -30.73 3.34 6.32
CA LEU A 195 -31.32 3.00 7.60
C LEU A 195 -31.43 1.46 7.70
N THR A 196 -31.26 0.91 8.90
CA THR A 196 -31.45 -0.54 9.12
C THR A 196 -32.93 -0.92 9.07
N ASP A 197 -33.20 -2.19 8.82
CA ASP A 197 -34.56 -2.77 8.78
C ASP A 197 -35.30 -2.69 10.12
N SER A 198 -34.58 -2.48 11.24
CA SER A 198 -35.16 -2.23 12.55
C SER A 198 -35.70 -0.81 12.75
N SER A 199 -35.51 0.08 11.77
CA SER A 199 -36.01 1.46 11.82
C SER A 199 -37.52 1.52 11.58
N ALA A 200 -38.22 2.37 12.32
CA ALA A 200 -39.64 2.58 12.15
C ALA A 200 -39.95 3.33 10.84
N THR A 201 -41.13 3.06 10.26
CA THR A 201 -41.63 3.80 9.10
C THR A 201 -41.70 5.31 9.38
N GLY A 202 -41.20 6.12 8.45
CA GLY A 202 -41.09 7.57 8.61
C GLY A 202 -39.84 8.03 9.38
N GLY A 203 -39.04 7.10 9.90
CA GLY A 203 -37.72 7.41 10.45
C GLY A 203 -36.77 7.99 9.39
N THR A 204 -35.90 8.88 9.84
CA THR A 204 -34.88 9.53 8.99
C THR A 204 -33.51 9.44 9.63
N GLY A 205 -32.47 9.66 8.84
CA GLY A 205 -31.12 9.75 9.35
C GLY A 205 -30.21 10.57 8.44
N THR A 206 -29.01 10.82 8.91
CA THR A 206 -27.94 11.41 8.11
C THR A 206 -26.64 10.67 8.36
N VAL A 207 -25.80 10.66 7.33
CA VAL A 207 -24.41 10.21 7.41
C VAL A 207 -23.53 11.34 6.94
N ALA A 208 -22.44 11.60 7.66
CA ALA A 208 -21.35 12.44 7.21
C ALA A 208 -20.01 11.73 7.44
N LEU A 209 -19.15 11.76 6.44
CA LEU A 209 -17.75 11.36 6.53
C LEU A 209 -16.88 12.60 6.49
N LYS A 210 -16.07 12.80 7.53
CA LYS A 210 -15.05 13.83 7.61
C LYS A 210 -13.67 13.23 7.39
N ILE A 211 -12.84 13.94 6.63
CA ILE A 211 -11.41 13.66 6.43
C ILE A 211 -10.64 14.86 6.98
N ASP A 212 -9.87 14.64 8.04
CA ASP A 212 -9.11 15.71 8.73
C ASP A 212 -9.98 16.96 8.96
N ASP A 213 -11.13 16.75 9.62
CA ASP A 213 -12.18 17.73 9.97
C ASP A 213 -12.94 18.39 8.80
N ARG A 214 -12.65 18.03 7.55
CA ARG A 214 -13.40 18.50 6.37
C ARG A 214 -14.43 17.46 5.95
N VAL A 215 -15.68 17.88 5.72
CA VAL A 215 -16.74 17.00 5.21
C VAL A 215 -16.39 16.58 3.78
N ALA A 216 -16.18 15.28 3.57
CA ALA A 216 -15.87 14.68 2.28
C ALA A 216 -17.09 14.04 1.63
N PHE A 217 -18.03 13.56 2.45
CA PHE A 217 -19.31 13.01 2.02
C PHE A 217 -20.37 13.34 3.06
N ALA A 218 -21.59 13.65 2.61
CA ALA A 218 -22.75 13.79 3.48
C ALA A 218 -24.03 13.45 2.70
N SER A 219 -24.96 12.76 3.35
CA SER A 219 -26.29 12.48 2.78
C SER A 219 -27.35 12.38 3.87
N GLY A 220 -28.56 12.80 3.53
CA GLY A 220 -29.77 12.37 4.23
C GLY A 220 -30.18 10.96 3.81
N LEU A 221 -30.88 10.27 4.69
CA LEU A 221 -31.37 8.91 4.51
C LEU A 221 -32.83 8.82 4.98
N VAL A 222 -33.63 8.07 4.24
CA VAL A 222 -34.98 7.66 4.61
C VAL A 222 -35.11 6.14 4.54
N LEU A 223 -36.12 5.58 5.20
CA LEU A 223 -36.34 4.13 5.18
C LEU A 223 -36.53 3.62 3.74
N GLY A 224 -35.84 2.52 3.39
CA GLY A 224 -35.86 1.93 2.05
C GLY A 224 -34.88 2.58 1.06
N GLN A 225 -34.25 3.70 1.41
CA GLN A 225 -33.16 4.26 0.61
C GLN A 225 -31.84 3.55 0.92
N VAL A 226 -31.14 3.13 -0.13
CA VAL A 226 -29.80 2.57 -0.06
C VAL A 226 -28.89 3.37 -0.99
N ILE A 227 -27.77 3.86 -0.46
CA ILE A 227 -26.69 4.46 -1.24
C ILE A 227 -25.58 3.41 -1.31
N GLU A 228 -25.54 2.65 -2.39
CA GLU A 228 -24.62 1.53 -2.56
C GLU A 228 -23.22 2.00 -2.98
N ASP A 229 -22.20 1.35 -2.42
CA ASP A 229 -20.79 1.43 -2.85
C ASP A 229 -20.27 2.85 -3.12
N ALA A 230 -20.68 3.81 -2.29
CA ALA A 230 -20.24 5.19 -2.40
C ALA A 230 -18.73 5.29 -2.11
N GLU A 231 -17.95 5.60 -3.15
CA GLU A 231 -16.51 5.79 -3.05
C GLU A 231 -16.14 7.21 -2.61
N THR A 232 -15.19 7.32 -1.69
CA THR A 232 -14.58 8.58 -1.27
C THR A 232 -13.06 8.49 -1.39
N ASN A 233 -12.42 9.51 -1.97
CA ASN A 233 -10.96 9.62 -2.00
C ASN A 233 -10.45 10.00 -0.59
N VAL A 234 -9.59 9.15 -0.01
CA VAL A 234 -8.97 9.36 1.31
C VAL A 234 -7.44 9.42 1.21
N THR A 235 -6.92 9.75 0.02
CA THR A 235 -5.48 9.96 -0.19
C THR A 235 -4.97 11.03 0.78
N ASP A 236 -3.81 10.77 1.39
CA ASP A 236 -3.16 11.63 2.39
C ASP A 236 -3.96 11.89 3.68
N ALA A 237 -5.12 11.24 3.87
CA ALA A 237 -5.92 11.36 5.08
C ALA A 237 -5.14 10.83 6.29
N PHE A 238 -4.99 11.66 7.32
CA PHE A 238 -4.46 11.19 8.59
C PHE A 238 -5.57 10.51 9.41
N ARG A 239 -6.73 11.15 9.50
CA ARG A 239 -7.89 10.69 10.25
C ARG A 239 -9.17 10.84 9.44
N ILE A 240 -10.06 9.87 9.61
CA ILE A 240 -11.45 9.97 9.19
C ILE A 240 -12.40 9.87 10.38
N ARG A 241 -13.57 10.46 10.25
CA ARG A 241 -14.64 10.42 11.26
C ARG A 241 -15.98 10.23 10.57
N TYR A 242 -16.70 9.19 10.96
CA TYR A 242 -18.13 9.08 10.65
C TYR A 242 -18.93 9.80 11.72
N GLU A 243 -19.92 10.56 11.28
CA GLU A 243 -20.96 11.15 12.12
C GLU A 243 -22.31 10.69 11.58
N LEU A 244 -23.06 9.98 12.42
CA LEU A 244 -24.38 9.46 12.09
C LEU A 244 -25.40 10.17 12.98
N ALA A 245 -26.49 10.61 12.36
CA ALA A 245 -27.68 11.03 13.10
C ALA A 245 -28.87 10.16 12.66
N SER A 246 -29.82 9.97 13.56
CA SER A 246 -31.07 9.29 13.30
C SER A 246 -32.17 9.89 14.16
N SER A 247 -33.39 9.93 13.63
CA SER A 247 -34.56 10.42 14.35
C SER A 247 -34.95 9.49 15.49
N GLY A 248 -35.31 10.02 16.65
CA GLY A 248 -35.85 9.23 17.77
C GLY A 248 -37.35 8.99 17.72
N THR A 249 -38.11 9.80 16.98
CA THR A 249 -39.55 9.59 16.76
C THR A 249 -39.96 9.98 15.33
N PRO A 250 -40.30 9.02 14.45
CA PRO A 250 -40.14 7.57 14.61
C PRO A 250 -38.67 7.18 14.79
N ALA A 251 -38.40 6.16 15.60
CA ALA A 251 -37.03 5.71 15.88
C ALA A 251 -36.36 5.13 14.63
N ALA A 252 -35.13 5.54 14.34
CA ALA A 252 -34.33 5.02 13.25
C ALA A 252 -32.90 4.66 13.70
N ASN A 253 -32.26 3.74 12.98
CA ASN A 253 -30.83 3.48 13.13
C ASN A 253 -30.14 3.65 11.77
N THR A 254 -29.19 4.55 11.72
CA THR A 254 -28.36 4.79 10.54
C THR A 254 -27.20 3.79 10.54
N ALA A 255 -26.93 3.21 9.38
CA ALA A 255 -25.84 2.27 9.17
C ALA A 255 -24.87 2.74 8.08
N VAL A 256 -23.58 2.51 8.34
CA VAL A 256 -22.52 2.43 7.33
C VAL A 256 -22.21 0.95 7.15
N ALA A 257 -22.75 0.38 6.09
CA ALA A 257 -22.65 -1.03 5.77
C ALA A 257 -21.34 -1.37 5.07
N THR A 258 -20.68 -2.42 5.58
CA THR A 258 -19.43 -2.99 5.05
C THR A 258 -18.39 -1.94 4.62
N PRO A 259 -18.08 -0.91 5.43
CA PRO A 259 -17.09 0.09 5.02
C PRO A 259 -15.74 -0.57 4.84
N GLU A 260 -15.13 -0.36 3.68
CA GLU A 260 -13.80 -0.83 3.35
C GLU A 260 -12.88 0.33 3.00
N VAL A 261 -11.60 0.19 3.34
CA VAL A 261 -10.55 1.14 2.99
C VAL A 261 -9.44 0.45 2.22
N LEU A 262 -8.99 1.08 1.14
CA LEU A 262 -7.91 0.62 0.29
C LEU A 262 -6.58 1.15 0.84
N CYS A 263 -5.85 0.33 1.58
CA CYS A 263 -4.64 0.74 2.31
C CYS A 263 -3.41 -0.12 2.02
N THR A 264 -2.23 0.45 2.21
CA THR A 264 -0.95 -0.26 2.34
C THR A 264 -0.55 -0.42 3.82
N THR A 265 0.37 -1.34 4.12
CA THR A 265 0.86 -1.60 5.49
C THR A 265 1.89 -0.58 5.95
#